data_AF-A0A2N3C796-F1
#
_entry.id   AF-A0A2N3C796-F1
#
_cell.length_a   1.000
_cell.length_b   1.000
_cell.length_c   1.000
_cell.angle_alpha   90.00
_cell.angle_beta   90.00
_cell.angle_gamma   90.00
#
_symmetry.space_group_name_H-M   'P 1'
#
loop_
_entity.id
_entity.type
_entity.pdbx_description
1 polymer ?
#
loop_
_entity_poly.entity_id
_entity_poly.type
_entity_poly.pdbx_seq_one_letter_code
_entity_poly.pdbx_strand_id
1 'polypeptide(L)'
;RNQIVLDRPIKELGLHRVTVVLHPEVSVSVTLNVARSAEEAELQASGKSIQERAAEEEAAAEFEIAELFDDIGGAADDDDNLVRTPEGN
;
A
#
# COMPACT_ATOMS: atom_id res chain seq x y z
N ARG A 1 -6.50 40.08 -2.00
CA ARG A 1 -6.46 38.84 -1.16
C ARG A 1 -6.63 37.60 -2.05
N ASN A 2 -5.70 37.36 -2.99
CA ASN A 2 -5.67 36.13 -3.80
C ASN A 2 -4.21 35.70 -3.90
N GLN A 3 -3.73 35.01 -2.86
CA GLN A 3 -2.34 34.52 -2.78
C GLN A 3 -2.21 33.10 -3.33
N ILE A 4 -3.32 32.41 -3.57
CA ILE A 4 -3.35 31.02 -4.01
C ILE A 4 -3.48 31.01 -5.53
N VAL A 5 -2.49 30.40 -6.21
CA VAL A 5 -2.50 30.23 -7.66
C VAL A 5 -2.99 28.80 -7.96
N LEU A 6 -4.17 28.70 -8.58
CA LEU A 6 -4.78 27.45 -9.04
C LEU A 6 -4.78 27.46 -10.56
N ASP A 7 -3.92 26.62 -11.17
CA ASP A 7 -3.84 26.50 -12.63
C ASP A 7 -5.05 25.76 -13.21
N ARG A 8 -5.51 24.72 -12.50
CA ARG A 8 -6.68 23.90 -12.86
C ARG A 8 -7.57 23.65 -11.64
N PRO A 9 -8.90 23.52 -11.82
CA PRO A 9 -9.79 23.14 -10.74
C PRO A 9 -9.46 21.72 -10.24
N ILE A 10 -9.34 21.57 -8.91
CA ILE A 10 -9.08 20.28 -8.27
C ILE A 10 -10.41 19.53 -8.11
N LYS A 11 -10.58 18.45 -8.87
CA LYS A 11 -11.79 17.61 -8.88
C LYS A 11 -11.50 16.15 -8.55
N GLU A 12 -10.23 15.82 -8.37
CA GLU A 12 -9.74 14.47 -8.13
C GLU A 12 -9.40 14.33 -6.64
N LEU A 13 -9.61 13.14 -6.09
CA LEU A 13 -9.15 12.79 -4.75
C LEU A 13 -7.63 12.57 -4.79
N GLY A 14 -6.93 12.95 -3.72
CA GLY A 14 -5.48 12.78 -3.61
C GLY A 14 -4.71 14.04 -3.22
N LEU A 15 -3.38 13.92 -3.23
CA LEU A 15 -2.45 15.00 -2.90
C LEU A 15 -2.18 15.90 -4.10
N HIS A 16 -2.46 17.19 -3.95
CA HIS A 16 -2.31 18.21 -4.99
C HIS A 16 -1.36 19.30 -4.54
N ARG A 17 -0.32 19.59 -5.34
CA ARG A 17 0.63 20.66 -5.04
C ARG A 17 0.12 21.99 -5.60
N VAL A 18 -0.02 23.00 -4.75
CA VAL A 18 -0.37 24.36 -5.14
C VAL A 18 0.72 25.34 -4.76
N THR A 19 0.80 26.43 -5.51
CA THR A 19 1.74 27.51 -5.21
C THR A 19 1.01 28.68 -4.57
N VAL A 20 1.52 29.13 -3.44
CA VAL A 20 1.07 30.30 -2.70
C VAL A 20 2.11 31.40 -2.86
N VAL A 21 1.70 32.54 -3.41
CA VAL A 21 2.54 33.72 -3.57
C VAL A 21 2.27 34.66 -2.39
N LEU A 22 3.20 34.69 -1.44
CA LEU A 22 3.09 35.53 -0.24
C LEU A 22 3.51 36.97 -0.53
N HIS A 23 4.54 37.14 -1.36
CA HIS A 23 5.11 38.42 -1.80
C HIS A 23 5.66 38.27 -3.24
N PRO A 24 5.81 39.33 -4.06
CA PRO A 24 6.40 39.26 -5.40
C PRO A 24 7.77 38.56 -5.50
N GLU A 25 8.48 38.42 -4.39
CA GLU A 25 9.77 37.72 -4.32
C GLU A 25 9.70 36.36 -3.59
N VAL A 26 8.57 36.04 -2.96
CA VAL A 26 8.42 34.84 -2.11
C VAL A 26 7.18 34.06 -2.54
N SER A 27 7.43 32.87 -3.09
CA SER A 27 6.42 31.86 -3.35
C SER A 27 6.75 30.57 -2.60
N VAL A 28 5.71 29.89 -2.11
CA VAL A 28 5.82 28.64 -1.34
C VAL A 28 4.88 27.62 -1.97
N SER A 29 5.35 26.38 -2.10
CA SER A 29 4.49 25.28 -2.52
C SER A 29 3.88 24.56 -1.32
N VAL A 30 2.57 24.38 -1.31
CA VAL A 30 1.82 23.66 -0.27
C VAL A 30 1.14 22.45 -0.89
N THR A 31 1.09 21.33 -0.16
CA THR A 31 0.35 20.12 -0.58
C THR A 31 -1.04 20.15 0.04
N LEU A 32 -2.08 20.18 -0.79
CA LEU A 32 -3.48 20.00 -0.39
C LEU A 32 -3.86 18.53 -0.50
N ASN A 33 -4.47 18.00 0.55
CA ASN A 33 -5.02 16.65 0.55
C ASN A 33 -6.54 16.72 0.37
N VAL A 34 -7.05 16.06 -0.67
CA VAL A 34 -8.49 16.00 -0.97
C VAL A 34 -8.97 14.56 -0.78
N ALA A 35 -9.68 14.31 0.31
CA ALA A 35 -10.24 13.01 0.66
C ALA A 35 -11.73 13.12 1.03
N ARG A 36 -12.44 11.99 0.99
CA ARG A 36 -13.87 11.92 1.38
C ARG A 36 -14.08 11.95 2.89
N SER A 37 -13.04 11.67 3.69
CA SER A 37 -13.06 11.70 5.16
C SER A 37 -11.69 12.11 5.73
N ALA A 38 -11.67 12.49 7.01
CA ALA A 38 -10.43 12.87 7.71
C ALA A 38 -9.47 11.68 7.87
N GLU A 39 -10.00 10.49 8.19
CA GLU A 39 -9.20 9.27 8.31
C GLU A 39 -8.51 8.88 6.98
N GLU A 40 -9.21 8.99 5.84
CA GLU A 40 -8.59 8.79 4.52
C GLU A 40 -7.51 9.84 4.23
N ALA A 41 -7.72 11.10 4.65
CA ALA A 41 -6.73 12.14 4.45
C ALA A 41 -5.46 11.83 5.25
N GLU A 42 -5.56 11.42 6.51
CA GLU A 42 -4.40 11.04 7.32
C GLU A 42 -3.62 9.88 6.69
N LEU A 43 -4.32 8.87 6.17
CA LEU A 43 -3.70 7.76 5.44
C LEU A 43 -2.96 8.26 4.19
N GLN A 44 -3.58 9.10 3.38
CA GLN A 44 -2.95 9.67 2.17
C GLN A 44 -1.76 10.58 2.52
N ALA A 45 -1.85 11.37 3.60
CA ALA A 45 -0.79 12.26 4.07
C ALA A 45 0.39 11.51 4.68
N SER A 46 0.13 10.36 5.32
CA SER A 46 1.16 9.49 5.91
C SER A 46 2.10 8.87 4.87
N GLY A 47 1.80 9.00 3.58
CA GLY A 47 2.69 8.56 2.50
C GLY A 47 2.79 7.04 2.35
N LYS A 48 2.00 6.26 3.09
CA LYS A 48 1.82 4.83 2.81
C LYS A 48 1.02 4.67 1.52
N SER A 49 1.74 4.62 0.41
CA SER A 49 1.17 4.17 -0.85
C SER A 49 0.63 2.76 -0.64
N ILE A 50 -0.55 2.46 -1.19
CA ILE A 50 -1.12 1.09 -1.16
C ILE A 50 -0.09 0.09 -1.69
N GLN A 51 0.82 0.52 -2.58
CA GLN A 51 1.90 -0.29 -3.13
C GLN A 51 2.95 -0.72 -2.10
N GLU A 52 3.36 0.15 -1.16
CA GLU A 52 4.36 -0.22 -0.15
C GLU A 52 3.79 -1.12 0.94
N ARG A 53 2.55 -0.84 1.39
CA ARG A 53 1.87 -1.72 2.35
C ARG A 53 1.57 -3.10 1.75
N ALA A 54 1.13 -3.16 0.49
CA ALA A 54 0.87 -4.43 -0.18
C ALA A 54 2.17 -5.22 -0.38
N ALA A 55 3.28 -4.56 -0.75
CA ALA A 55 4.57 -5.23 -0.92
C ALA A 55 5.12 -5.77 0.43
N GLU A 56 4.95 -5.05 1.54
CA GLU A 56 5.34 -5.55 2.87
C GLU A 56 4.43 -6.70 3.35
N GLU A 57 3.12 -6.61 3.18
CA GLU A 57 2.19 -7.68 3.53
C GLU A 57 2.38 -8.93 2.66
N GLU A 58 2.66 -8.76 1.36
CA GLU A 58 2.95 -9.87 0.45
C GLU A 58 4.29 -10.54 0.79
N ALA A 59 5.33 -9.76 1.10
CA ALA A 59 6.61 -10.32 1.55
C ALA A 59 6.49 -11.04 2.90
N ALA A 60 5.68 -10.52 3.83
CA ALA A 60 5.42 -11.17 5.11
C ALA A 60 4.59 -12.46 4.95
N ALA A 61 3.57 -12.44 4.10
CA ALA A 61 2.74 -13.60 3.81
C ALA A 61 3.54 -14.70 3.07
N GLU A 62 4.40 -14.33 2.11
CA GLU A 62 5.26 -15.30 1.40
C GLU A 62 6.28 -15.95 2.36
N PHE A 63 6.82 -15.19 3.31
CA PHE A 63 7.68 -15.73 4.37
C PHE A 63 6.93 -16.67 5.32
N GLU A 64 5.72 -16.30 5.76
CA GLU A 64 4.87 -17.14 6.63
C GLU A 64 4.44 -18.44 5.93
N ILE A 65 4.10 -18.38 4.63
CA ILE A 65 3.78 -19.56 3.83
C ILE A 65 5.02 -20.46 3.67
N ALA A 66 6.20 -19.88 3.43
CA ALA A 66 7.44 -20.65 3.30
C ALA A 66 7.83 -21.36 4.59
N GLU A 67 7.74 -20.70 5.76
CA GLU A 67 7.96 -21.36 7.06
C GLU A 67 6.93 -22.47 7.33
N LEU A 68 5.66 -22.26 6.97
CA LEU A 68 4.62 -23.28 7.12
C LEU A 68 4.88 -24.51 6.23
N PHE A 69 5.37 -24.30 5.00
CA PHE A 69 5.72 -25.40 4.09
C PHE A 69 7.01 -26.13 4.49
N ASP A 70 7.97 -25.44 5.11
CA ASP A 70 9.19 -26.08 5.67
C ASP A 70 8.86 -26.91 6.92
N ASP A 71 7.98 -26.41 7.80
CA ASP A 71 7.50 -27.14 8.99
C ASP A 71 6.62 -28.36 8.61
N ILE A 72 5.76 -28.22 7.58
CA ILE A 72 4.95 -29.33 7.02
C ILE A 72 5.81 -30.32 6.21
N GLY A 73 6.78 -29.82 5.44
CA GLY A 73 7.64 -30.63 4.56
C GLY A 73 8.69 -31.43 5.34
N GLY A 74 9.26 -30.85 6.41
CA GLY A 74 10.15 -31.55 7.33
C GLY A 74 9.45 -32.63 8.15
N ALA A 75 8.13 -32.51 8.36
CA ALA A 75 7.31 -33.53 9.02
C ALA A 75 6.82 -34.65 8.06
N ALA A 76 6.82 -34.42 6.75
CA ALA A 76 6.39 -35.39 5.74
C ALA A 76 7.49 -36.36 5.27
N ASP A 77 8.77 -36.06 5.52
CA ASP A 77 9.90 -36.94 5.16
C ASP A 77 9.94 -38.25 5.99
N ASP A 78 9.14 -38.36 7.06
CA ASP A 78 8.95 -39.61 7.83
C ASP A 78 7.71 -40.43 7.38
N ASP A 79 6.95 -39.99 6.37
CA ASP A 79 5.75 -40.68 5.87
C ASP A 79 5.77 -40.97 4.34
N ASP A 80 6.82 -41.66 3.88
CA ASP A 80 6.83 -42.38 2.57
C ASP A 80 5.95 -43.67 2.63
N ASN A 81 4.94 -43.73 3.51
CA ASN A 81 4.10 -44.93 3.69
C ASN A 81 2.59 -44.65 3.78
N LEU A 82 2.11 -43.56 3.20
CA LEU A 82 0.67 -43.32 3.01
C LEU A 82 0.17 -43.90 1.67
N VAL A 83 -0.14 -45.21 1.75
CA VAL A 83 -1.25 -45.92 1.07
C VAL A 83 -1.30 -45.91 -0.46
N ARG A 84 -0.98 -47.08 -1.05
CA ARG A 84 -1.37 -47.46 -2.42
C ARG A 84 -2.89 -47.39 -2.56
N THR A 85 -3.40 -46.53 -3.44
CA THR A 85 -4.77 -46.62 -3.94
C THR A 85 -4.94 -47.95 -4.68
N PRO A 86 -5.89 -48.83 -4.29
CA PRO A 86 -6.17 -50.02 -5.08
C PRO A 86 -6.91 -49.58 -6.35
N GLU A 87 -6.23 -49.68 -7.50
CA GLU A 87 -6.90 -49.65 -8.81
C GLU A 87 -7.84 -50.85 -8.93
N GLY A 88 -9.00 -50.60 -9.53
CA GLY A 88 -10.17 -51.46 -9.49
C GLY A 88 -10.07 -52.78 -10.24
N ASN A 89 -10.95 -53.71 -9.84
CA ASN A 89 -11.51 -54.77 -10.66
C ASN A 89 -12.94 -55.07 -10.20
#